data_AF-A0A956Y348-F1
#
_entry.id   AF-A0A956Y348-F1
#
_cell.length_a   1.000
_cell.length_b   1.000
_cell.length_c   1.000
_cell.angle_alpha   90.00
_cell.angle_beta   90.00
_cell.angle_gamma   90.00
#
_symmetry.space_group_name_H-M   'P 1'
#
loop_
_entity.id
_entity.type
_entity.pdbx_description
1 polymer ?
#
loop_
_entity_poly.entity_id
_entity_poly.type
_entity_poly.pdbx_seq_one_letter_code
_entity_poly.pdbx_strand_id
1 'polypeptide(L)'
;MISTNNRLRYIVLFGIGVYALVAFARIISLAFTIGGIDFHAYWYDGVYLRQGTERYIAFQNGVEAASPMEFLIGPTIDVPIEGLNNESANPTLGILLFGIFATMSFEIARIAWMIVNLSLIIVTPWLVVRYFRQVVDVKRD
;
A
#
# COMPACT_ATOMS: atom_id res chain seq x y z
N MET A 1 -14.68 43.34 11.84
CA MET A 1 -14.03 42.70 13.01
C MET A 1 -14.33 41.21 12.97
N ILE A 2 -13.33 40.35 12.80
CA ILE A 2 -13.47 38.90 12.96
C ILE A 2 -13.72 38.64 14.45
N SER A 3 -14.85 38.02 14.83
CA SER A 3 -15.15 37.74 16.24
C SER A 3 -14.06 36.86 16.86
N THR A 4 -13.78 37.03 18.15
CA THR A 4 -12.75 36.27 18.88
C THR A 4 -12.92 34.75 18.72
N ASN A 5 -14.15 34.28 18.59
CA ASN A 5 -14.48 32.87 18.33
C ASN A 5 -13.98 32.37 16.97
N ASN A 6 -13.98 33.22 15.94
CA ASN A 6 -13.47 32.86 14.62
C ASN A 6 -11.94 32.77 14.62
N ARG A 7 -11.25 33.64 15.37
CA ARG A 7 -9.78 33.58 15.51
C ARG A 7 -9.33 32.27 16.17
N LEU A 8 -9.99 31.88 17.26
CA LEU A 8 -9.70 30.62 17.95
C LEU A 8 -9.93 29.41 17.03
N ARG A 9 -11.03 29.40 16.27
CA ARG A 9 -11.32 28.35 15.28
C ARG A 9 -10.21 28.21 14.23
N TYR A 10 -9.74 29.31 13.65
CA TYR A 10 -8.66 29.25 12.66
C TYR A 10 -7.33 28.76 13.25
N ILE A 11 -6.99 29.16 14.47
CA ILE A 11 -5.78 28.68 15.15
C ILE A 11 -5.86 27.17 15.39
N VAL A 12 -7.02 26.67 15.87
CA VAL A 12 -7.23 25.23 16.08
C VAL A 12 -7.16 24.46 14.76
N LEU A 13 -7.82 24.93 13.70
CA LEU A 13 -7.78 24.31 12.38
C LEU A 13 -6.36 24.28 11.79
N PHE A 14 -5.63 25.38 11.94
CA PHE A 14 -4.23 25.45 11.52
C PHE A 14 -3.36 24.46 12.28
N GLY A 15 -3.52 24.39 13.62
CA GLY A 15 -2.81 23.42 14.46
C GLY A 15 -3.08 21.96 14.06
N ILE A 16 -4.35 21.63 13.80
CA ILE A 16 -4.74 20.30 13.29
C ILE A 16 -4.12 20.03 11.93
N GLY A 17 -4.11 21.02 11.02
CA GLY A 17 -3.49 20.90 9.70
C GLY A 17 -1.99 20.63 9.77
N VAL A 18 -1.26 21.38 10.60
CA VAL A 18 0.18 21.16 10.81
C VAL A 18 0.43 19.78 11.43
N TYR A 19 -0.35 19.38 12.45
CA TYR A 19 -0.22 18.07 13.06
C TYR A 19 -0.44 16.94 12.05
N ALA A 20 -1.47 17.06 11.20
CA ALA A 20 -1.75 16.08 10.15
C ALA A 20 -0.58 15.96 9.16
N LEU A 21 0.04 17.07 8.75
CA LEU A 21 1.21 17.06 7.86
C LEU A 21 2.41 16.35 8.51
N VAL A 22 2.68 16.61 9.79
CA VAL A 22 3.78 15.97 10.52
C VAL A 22 3.51 14.47 10.70
N ALA A 23 2.28 14.09 11.08
CA ALA A 23 1.89 12.69 11.20
C ALA A 23 2.02 11.95 9.86
N PHE A 24 1.62 12.60 8.77
CA PHE A 24 1.73 12.05 7.42
C PHE A 24 3.19 11.81 6.99
N ALA A 25 4.06 12.80 7.19
CA ALA A 25 5.49 12.66 6.90
C ALA A 25 6.14 11.52 7.71
N ARG A 26 5.73 11.36 8.97
CA ARG A 26 6.20 10.26 9.83
C ARG A 26 5.76 8.89 9.30
N ILE A 27 4.50 8.75 8.85
CA ILE A 27 3.98 7.51 8.28
C ILE A 27 4.75 7.15 7.00
N ILE A 28 5.01 8.12 6.12
CA ILE A 28 5.82 7.89 4.91
C ILE A 28 7.22 7.40 5.29
N SER A 29 7.88 8.07 6.24
CA SER A 29 9.22 7.67 6.68
C SER A 29 9.26 6.25 7.25
N LEU A 30 8.23 5.84 7.99
CA LEU A 30 8.10 4.47 8.50
C LEU A 30 7.83 3.45 7.39
N ALA A 31 7.10 3.83 6.34
CA ALA A 31 6.82 2.96 5.20
C ALA A 31 8.09 2.57 4.43
N PHE A 32 9.11 3.43 4.39
CA PHE A 32 10.39 3.11 3.77
C PHE A 32 11.25 2.13 4.59
N THR A 33 11.07 2.08 5.92
CA THR A 33 11.91 1.27 6.81
C THR A 33 11.30 -0.09 7.14
N ILE A 34 10.01 -0.12 7.49
CA ILE A 34 9.31 -1.34 7.97
C ILE A 34 8.04 -1.59 7.14
N GLY A 35 7.76 -0.77 6.13
CA GLY A 35 6.58 -0.90 5.31
C GLY A 35 6.60 -2.16 4.43
N GLY A 36 5.40 -2.63 4.09
CA GLY A 36 5.23 -3.71 3.12
C GLY A 36 5.21 -5.12 3.72
N ILE A 37 5.14 -5.29 5.05
CA ILE A 37 5.00 -6.63 5.68
C ILE A 37 3.72 -7.33 5.19
N ASP A 38 2.57 -6.65 5.23
CA ASP A 38 1.31 -7.25 4.75
C ASP A 38 1.34 -7.45 3.24
N PHE A 39 1.97 -6.51 2.52
CA PHE A 39 2.15 -6.61 1.07
C PHE A 39 3.06 -7.78 0.67
N HIS A 40 4.07 -8.10 1.48
CA HIS A 40 4.99 -9.20 1.25
C HIS A 40 4.25 -10.53 1.15
N ALA A 41 3.26 -10.77 2.00
CA ALA A 41 2.48 -11.99 1.93
C ALA A 41 1.82 -12.15 0.54
N TYR A 42 1.22 -11.10 -0.02
CA TYR A 42 0.63 -11.15 -1.37
C TYR A 42 1.66 -11.22 -2.49
N TRP A 43 2.78 -10.50 -2.35
CA TRP A 43 3.88 -10.58 -3.31
C TRP A 43 4.46 -12.00 -3.35
N TYR A 44 4.63 -12.62 -2.18
CA TYR A 44 5.15 -13.97 -2.06
C TYR A 44 4.15 -15.02 -2.57
N ASP A 45 2.83 -14.83 -2.41
CA ASP A 45 1.81 -15.63 -3.12
C ASP A 45 2.03 -15.61 -4.64
N GLY A 46 2.30 -14.42 -5.20
CA GLY A 46 2.60 -14.27 -6.61
C GLY A 46 3.90 -14.95 -7.06
N VAL A 47 4.89 -15.07 -6.18
CA VAL A 47 6.13 -15.81 -6.45
C VAL A 47 5.83 -17.30 -6.70
N TYR A 48 5.03 -17.94 -5.84
CA TYR A 48 4.58 -19.32 -6.05
C TYR A 48 3.80 -19.47 -7.35
N LEU A 49 2.90 -18.53 -7.65
CA LEU A 49 2.12 -18.53 -8.89
C LEU A 49 3.04 -18.48 -10.13
N ARG A 50 4.10 -17.67 -10.11
CA ARG A 50 5.09 -17.61 -11.20
C ARG A 50 5.86 -18.91 -11.36
N GLN A 51 6.06 -19.67 -10.28
CA GLN A 51 6.71 -20.98 -10.30
C GLN A 51 5.76 -22.12 -10.72
N GLY A 52 4.48 -21.83 -10.95
CA GLY A 52 3.47 -22.85 -11.25
C GLY A 52 3.10 -23.72 -10.06
N THR A 53 3.42 -23.26 -8.84
CA THR A 53 3.17 -23.97 -7.59
C THR A 53 2.02 -23.30 -6.85
N GLU A 54 1.11 -24.10 -6.32
CA GLU A 54 0.03 -23.59 -5.46
C GLU A 54 0.58 -23.41 -4.04
N ARG A 55 0.49 -22.18 -3.49
CA ARG A 55 1.15 -21.86 -2.22
C ARG A 55 0.52 -22.55 -1.03
N TYR A 56 -0.79 -22.75 -1.00
CA TYR A 56 -1.43 -23.41 0.13
C TYR A 56 -0.91 -24.85 0.30
N ILE A 57 -0.79 -25.58 -0.80
CA ILE A 57 -0.19 -26.93 -0.85
C ILE A 57 1.30 -26.86 -0.51
N ALA A 58 2.05 -25.91 -1.04
CA ALA A 58 3.47 -25.77 -0.73
C ALA A 58 3.69 -25.49 0.77
N PHE A 59 2.91 -24.58 1.35
CA PHE A 59 2.92 -24.24 2.77
C PHE A 59 2.56 -25.43 3.65
N GLN A 60 1.50 -26.19 3.31
CA GLN A 60 1.12 -27.41 4.04
C GLN A 60 2.23 -28.47 4.05
N ASN A 61 3.01 -28.55 2.97
CA ASN A 61 4.09 -29.51 2.82
C ASN A 61 5.46 -29.00 3.31
N GLY A 62 5.53 -27.77 3.84
CA GLY A 62 6.79 -27.14 4.24
C GLY A 62 7.75 -26.91 3.07
N VAL A 63 7.21 -26.75 1.86
CA VAL A 63 7.97 -26.48 0.64
C VAL A 63 8.06 -24.97 0.44
N GLU A 64 9.28 -24.46 0.39
CA GLU A 64 9.57 -23.07 0.09
C GLU A 64 9.65 -22.79 -1.42
N ALA A 65 9.52 -21.53 -1.80
CA ALA A 65 9.71 -21.12 -3.18
C ALA A 65 11.15 -21.37 -3.62
N ALA A 66 11.35 -21.74 -4.88
CA ALA A 66 12.69 -21.95 -5.42
C ALA A 66 13.52 -20.65 -5.39
N SER A 67 14.75 -20.76 -4.90
CA SER A 67 15.73 -19.68 -4.77
C SER A 67 17.04 -20.03 -5.49
N PRO A 68 17.79 -19.08 -6.08
CA PRO A 68 17.46 -17.66 -6.20
C PRO A 68 16.39 -17.40 -7.27
N MET A 69 15.55 -16.38 -7.07
CA MET A 69 14.45 -16.08 -8.00
C MET A 69 14.80 -14.93 -8.94
N GLU A 70 14.60 -15.15 -10.24
CA GLU A 70 14.73 -14.13 -11.27
C GLU A 70 13.44 -13.32 -11.45
N PHE A 71 13.58 -12.00 -11.60
CA PHE A 71 12.49 -11.05 -11.77
C PHE A 71 12.59 -10.35 -13.12
N LEU A 72 11.46 -9.95 -13.69
CA LEU A 72 11.44 -9.14 -14.91
C LEU A 72 11.96 -7.73 -14.65
N ILE A 73 11.76 -7.22 -13.43
CA ILE A 73 12.18 -5.88 -13.02
C ILE A 73 12.90 -5.97 -11.67
N GLY A 74 14.18 -5.62 -11.67
CA GLY A 74 15.01 -5.60 -10.46
C GLY A 74 15.97 -6.77 -10.34
N PRO A 75 16.76 -6.82 -9.26
CA PRO A 75 17.75 -7.87 -9.04
C PRO A 75 17.10 -9.22 -8.76
N THR A 76 17.84 -10.27 -9.08
CA THR A 76 17.62 -11.62 -8.54
C THR A 76 17.82 -11.57 -7.03
N ILE A 77 16.87 -12.12 -6.28
CA ILE A 77 16.92 -12.15 -4.81
C ILE A 77 16.65 -13.56 -4.30
N ASP A 78 17.13 -13.84 -3.10
CA ASP A 78 16.78 -15.06 -2.40
C ASP A 78 15.37 -14.97 -1.79
N VAL A 79 14.65 -16.09 -1.85
CA VAL A 79 13.31 -16.25 -1.28
C VAL A 79 13.26 -17.53 -0.44
N PRO A 80 12.57 -17.54 0.72
CA PRO A 80 11.88 -16.42 1.36
C PRO A 80 12.83 -15.32 1.90
N ILE A 81 12.32 -14.10 2.06
CA ILE A 81 13.08 -12.99 2.65
C ILE A 81 13.02 -13.08 4.18
N GLU A 82 14.19 -13.07 4.83
CA GLU A 82 14.27 -13.14 6.29
C GLU A 82 13.55 -11.97 6.98
N GLY A 83 12.83 -12.26 8.06
CA GLY A 83 12.14 -11.26 8.87
C GLY A 83 10.80 -10.75 8.31
N LEU A 84 10.33 -11.30 7.18
CA LEU A 84 9.02 -10.98 6.61
C LEU A 84 8.02 -12.13 6.76
N ASN A 85 6.73 -11.81 6.67
CA ASN A 85 5.68 -12.80 6.82
C ASN A 85 5.60 -13.71 5.58
N ASN A 86 5.88 -15.00 5.80
CA ASN A 86 5.84 -16.05 4.78
C ASN A 86 4.56 -16.88 4.81
N GLU A 87 3.59 -16.53 5.65
CA GLU A 87 2.28 -17.17 5.68
C GLU A 87 1.43 -16.72 4.48
N SER A 88 0.62 -17.64 3.95
CA SER A 88 -0.29 -17.31 2.86
C SER A 88 -1.36 -16.34 3.37
N ALA A 89 -1.58 -15.25 2.63
CA ALA A 89 -2.60 -14.27 3.01
C ALA A 89 -4.02 -14.78 2.71
N ASN A 90 -4.17 -15.77 1.83
CA ASN A 90 -5.42 -16.39 1.39
C ASN A 90 -6.61 -15.43 1.09
N PRO A 91 -6.45 -14.47 0.17
CA PRO A 91 -7.61 -14.06 -0.63
C PRO A 91 -7.24 -14.08 -2.11
N THR A 92 -7.96 -14.89 -2.88
CA THR A 92 -7.86 -14.98 -4.34
C THR A 92 -7.83 -13.59 -5.02
N LEU A 93 -8.58 -12.63 -4.49
CA LEU A 93 -8.59 -11.25 -4.98
C LEU A 93 -7.27 -10.51 -4.71
N GLY A 94 -6.65 -10.73 -3.54
CA GLY A 94 -5.35 -10.16 -3.22
C GLY A 94 -4.26 -10.67 -4.17
N ILE A 95 -4.27 -11.97 -4.47
CA ILE A 95 -3.34 -12.57 -5.44
C ILE A 95 -3.59 -11.98 -6.85
N LEU A 96 -4.85 -11.83 -7.27
CA LEU A 96 -5.18 -11.26 -8.58
C LEU A 96 -4.68 -9.82 -8.72
N LEU A 97 -4.88 -9.00 -7.68
CA LEU A 97 -4.52 -7.58 -7.70
C LEU A 97 -3.02 -7.35 -7.50
N PHE A 98 -2.38 -8.13 -6.62
CA PHE A 98 -1.02 -7.88 -6.18
C PHE A 98 0.00 -8.87 -6.78
N GLY A 99 -0.43 -10.01 -7.31
CA GLY A 99 0.44 -11.01 -7.91
C GLY A 99 1.23 -10.49 -9.11
N ILE A 100 0.73 -9.46 -9.81
CA ILE A 100 1.48 -8.79 -10.88
C ILE A 100 2.80 -8.17 -10.37
N PHE A 101 2.83 -7.70 -9.11
CA PHE A 101 4.04 -7.15 -8.51
C PHE A 101 5.10 -8.22 -8.25
N ALA A 102 4.75 -9.51 -8.23
CA ALA A 102 5.72 -10.60 -8.11
C ALA A 102 6.61 -10.76 -9.35
N THR A 103 6.32 -10.04 -10.44
CA THR A 103 7.24 -9.90 -11.58
C THR A 103 8.42 -8.97 -11.28
N MET A 104 8.32 -8.18 -10.21
CA MET A 104 9.36 -7.25 -9.75
C MET A 104 10.02 -7.80 -8.49
N SER A 105 11.30 -7.51 -8.28
CA SER A 105 11.97 -7.82 -7.01
C SER A 105 11.23 -7.13 -5.86
N PHE A 106 11.27 -7.72 -4.66
CA PHE A 106 10.44 -7.26 -3.53
C PHE A 106 10.63 -5.78 -3.21
N GLU A 107 11.86 -5.29 -3.24
CA GLU A 107 12.18 -3.88 -2.99
C GLU A 107 11.51 -2.94 -3.98
N ILE A 108 11.51 -3.29 -5.28
CA ILE A 108 10.86 -2.50 -6.32
C ILE A 108 9.34 -2.59 -6.20
N ALA A 109 8.83 -3.81 -5.98
CA ALA A 109 7.41 -4.05 -5.75
C ALA A 109 6.87 -3.21 -4.57
N ARG A 110 7.62 -3.17 -3.46
CA ARG A 110 7.30 -2.39 -2.26
C ARG A 110 7.22 -0.89 -2.56
N ILE A 111 8.19 -0.34 -3.29
CA ILE A 111 8.18 1.07 -3.70
C ILE A 111 6.99 1.36 -4.63
N ALA A 112 6.75 0.50 -5.62
CA ALA A 112 5.63 0.65 -6.53
C ALA A 112 4.28 0.61 -5.77
N TRP A 113 4.13 -0.29 -4.82
CA TRP A 113 2.95 -0.37 -3.96
C TRP A 113 2.77 0.87 -3.09
N MET A 114 3.86 1.42 -2.53
CA MET A 114 3.81 2.68 -1.81
C MET A 114 3.34 3.84 -2.69
N ILE A 115 3.79 3.93 -3.95
CA ILE A 115 3.31 4.95 -4.91
C ILE A 115 1.80 4.82 -5.16
N VAL A 116 1.28 3.60 -5.29
CA VAL A 116 -0.16 3.36 -5.43
C VAL A 116 -0.91 3.87 -4.21
N ASN A 117 -0.45 3.53 -3.00
CA ASN A 117 -1.08 4.00 -1.75
C ASN A 117 -1.07 5.54 -1.63
N LEU A 118 0.06 6.18 -1.93
CA LEU A 118 0.18 7.64 -1.91
C LEU A 118 -0.76 8.29 -2.94
N SER A 119 -0.89 7.69 -4.11
CA SER A 119 -1.80 8.16 -5.16
C SER A 119 -3.26 8.07 -4.70
N LEU A 120 -3.66 6.97 -4.04
CA LEU A 120 -5.00 6.81 -3.47
C LEU A 120 -5.27 7.86 -2.38
N ILE A 121 -4.31 8.13 -1.49
CA ILE A 121 -4.43 9.17 -0.46
C ILE A 121 -4.70 10.55 -1.07
N ILE A 122 -4.11 10.86 -2.22
CA ILE A 122 -4.31 12.15 -2.91
C ILE A 122 -5.63 12.18 -3.67
N VAL A 123 -5.97 11.08 -4.35
CA VAL A 123 -7.16 10.99 -5.21
C VAL A 123 -8.44 10.97 -4.38
N THR A 124 -8.46 10.32 -3.22
CA THR A 124 -9.67 10.20 -2.39
C THR A 124 -10.26 11.55 -1.97
N PRO A 125 -9.51 12.49 -1.34
CA PRO A 125 -10.04 13.82 -1.00
C PRO A 125 -10.50 14.60 -2.24
N TRP A 126 -9.77 14.49 -3.35
CA TRP A 126 -10.16 15.16 -4.60
C TRP A 126 -11.50 14.65 -5.13
N LEU A 127 -11.70 13.32 -5.14
CA LEU A 127 -12.98 12.71 -5.53
C LEU A 127 -14.12 13.11 -4.59
N VAL A 128 -13.87 13.18 -3.28
CA VAL A 128 -14.86 13.63 -2.29
C VAL A 128 -15.31 15.06 -2.56
N VAL A 129 -14.38 15.99 -2.78
CA VAL A 129 -14.70 17.40 -3.11
C VAL A 129 -15.50 17.47 -4.42
N ARG A 130 -15.08 16.71 -5.44
CA ARG A 130 -15.77 16.66 -6.73
C ARG A 130 -17.20 16.12 -6.59
N TYR A 131 -17.39 15.05 -5.82
CA TYR A 131 -18.70 14.45 -5.56
C TYR A 131 -19.64 15.44 -4.88
N PHE A 132 -19.20 16.10 -3.80
CA PHE A 132 -20.05 17.08 -3.11
C PHE A 132 -20.42 18.28 -3.97
N ARG A 133 -19.50 18.75 -4.83
CA ARG A 133 -19.80 19.82 -5.79
C ARG A 133 -20.93 19.41 -6.74
N GLN A 134 -20.85 18.21 -7.32
CA GLN A 134 -21.88 17.68 -8.22
C GLN A 134 -23.25 17.55 -7.52
N VAL A 135 -23.28 17.03 -6.29
CA VAL A 135 -24.53 16.88 -5.52
C VAL A 135 -25.16 18.25 -5.19
N VAL A 136 -24.35 19.27 -4.92
CA VAL A 136 -24.85 20.63 -4.66
C VAL A 136 -25.39 21.28 -5.94
N ASP A 137 -24.70 21.10 -7.07
CA ASP A 137 -25.12 21.67 -8.35
C ASP A 137 -26.45 21.06 -8.82
N VAL A 138 -26.65 19.74 -8.68
CA VAL A 138 -27.93 19.06 -9.03
C VAL A 138 -29.13 19.54 -8.20
N LYS A 139 -28.92 20.05 -6.98
CA LYS A 139 -30.01 20.56 -6.13
C LYS A 139 -30.42 22.00 -6.45
N ARG A 140 -29.70 22.69 -7.34
CA ARG A 140 -29.98 24.09 -7.72
C ARG A 140 -30.86 24.21 -8.97
N ASP A 141 -31.03 23.11 -9.70
CA ASP A 141 -31.95 22.96 -10.84
C ASP A 141 -33.26 22.30 -10.40
#